data_AF-A0A516IQD4-F1
#
_entry.id   AF-A0A516IQD4-F1
#
_cell.length_a   1.000
_cell.length_b   1.000
_cell.length_c   1.000
_cell.angle_alpha   90.00
_cell.angle_beta   90.00
_cell.angle_gamma   90.00
#
_symmetry.space_group_name_H-M   'P 1'
#
loop_
_entity.id
_entity.type
_entity.pdbx_description
1 polymer ?
#
loop_
_entity_poly.entity_id
_entity_poly.type
_entity_poly.pdbx_seq_one_letter_code
_entity_poly.pdbx_strand_id
1 'polypeptide(L)'
;MKQIIILAGTAALLSTTPAIAKPGKGNPHAGHANHQAMGHAGYGTGGCPPGLAKKNNGCLPPGQAKKLYNVGQRLPGSYGQMWSYNQVPYDLRSRYGFDPGDRYYYGDGYVYRVDPKTMLIRQVVSALLR
;
A
#
# COMPACT_ATOMS: atom_id res chain seq x y z
N MET A 1 8.36 -62.37 40.65
CA MET A 1 8.80 -61.93 42.00
C MET A 1 9.91 -60.92 41.76
N LYS A 2 9.89 -59.65 42.17
CA LYS A 2 9.20 -58.96 43.26
C LYS A 2 9.14 -57.47 42.86
N GLN A 3 7.99 -56.86 43.07
CA GLN A 3 7.73 -55.42 42.96
C GLN A 3 8.64 -54.63 43.91
N ILE A 4 9.17 -53.46 43.50
CA ILE A 4 9.17 -52.23 44.33
C ILE A 4 9.07 -51.00 43.41
N ILE A 5 7.96 -50.29 43.60
CA ILE A 5 7.55 -49.03 43.00
C ILE A 5 8.11 -47.91 43.87
N ILE A 6 8.72 -46.87 43.28
CA ILE A 6 8.88 -45.57 43.93
C ILE A 6 8.40 -44.49 42.96
N LEU A 7 7.15 -44.06 43.15
CA LEU A 7 6.63 -42.80 42.61
C LEU A 7 7.27 -41.66 43.42
N ALA A 8 8.17 -40.90 42.79
CA ALA A 8 8.51 -39.56 43.25
C ALA A 8 7.62 -38.57 42.49
N GLY A 9 6.48 -38.24 43.08
CA GLY A 9 5.57 -37.21 42.59
C GLY A 9 6.16 -35.83 42.83
N THR A 10 6.57 -35.15 41.76
CA THR A 10 6.82 -33.71 41.77
C THR A 10 5.61 -33.01 41.18
N ALA A 11 4.78 -32.45 42.06
CA ALA A 11 3.73 -31.50 41.67
C ALA A 11 4.42 -30.24 41.11
N ALA A 12 4.51 -30.14 39.79
CA ALA A 12 4.91 -28.89 39.15
C ALA A 12 3.77 -27.89 39.34
N LEU A 13 3.98 -26.95 40.26
CA LEU A 13 3.14 -25.78 40.47
C LEU A 13 2.98 -25.05 39.13
N LEU A 14 1.76 -25.06 38.60
CA LEU A 14 1.33 -24.18 37.52
C LEU A 14 1.39 -22.74 38.04
N SER A 15 2.55 -22.11 37.95
CA SER A 15 2.65 -20.66 38.08
C SER A 15 1.96 -20.06 36.86
N THR A 16 0.68 -19.72 36.99
CA THR A 16 -0.01 -18.79 36.11
C THR A 16 0.68 -17.44 36.26
N THR A 17 1.78 -17.24 35.54
CA THR A 17 2.33 -15.91 35.37
C THR A 17 1.36 -15.16 34.45
N PRO A 18 0.81 -14.00 34.86
CA PRO A 18 0.21 -13.12 33.89
C PRO A 18 1.31 -12.80 32.89
N ALA A 19 1.08 -13.10 31.62
CA ALA A 19 1.96 -12.65 30.55
C ALA A 19 1.94 -11.11 30.57
N ILE A 20 2.90 -10.49 31.27
CA ILE A 20 3.20 -9.08 31.11
C ILE A 20 3.78 -8.98 29.70
N ALA A 21 2.89 -8.63 28.76
CA ALA A 21 3.27 -8.31 27.40
C ALA A 21 4.37 -7.25 27.45
N LYS A 22 5.50 -7.52 26.79
CA LYS A 22 6.54 -6.51 26.52
C LYS A 22 5.83 -5.27 25.97
N PRO A 23 6.11 -4.05 26.48
CA PRO A 23 5.58 -2.84 25.90
C PRO A 23 6.01 -2.80 24.43
N GLY A 24 5.05 -3.00 23.53
CA GLY A 24 5.26 -2.78 22.12
C GLY A 24 5.75 -1.36 21.96
N LYS A 25 6.91 -1.22 21.31
CA LYS A 25 7.47 0.07 20.91
C LYS A 25 6.59 0.62 19.77
N GLY A 26 5.40 1.10 20.13
CA GLY A 26 4.57 1.90 19.23
C GLY A 26 5.25 3.24 19.06
N ASN A 27 5.68 3.56 17.85
CA ASN A 27 6.07 4.93 17.51
C ASN A 27 4.79 5.76 17.45
N PRO A 28 4.58 6.75 18.35
CA PRO A 28 3.47 7.68 18.19
C PRO A 28 3.82 8.61 17.04
N HIS A 29 3.22 8.39 15.88
CA HIS A 29 3.22 9.41 14.85
C HIS A 29 2.30 10.53 15.31
N ALA A 30 2.92 11.53 15.93
CA ALA A 30 2.30 12.76 16.37
C ALA A 30 1.47 13.35 15.23
N GLY A 31 0.20 13.61 15.52
CA GLY A 31 -0.67 14.40 14.66
C GLY A 31 -0.07 15.79 14.47
N HIS A 32 -0.02 16.23 13.22
CA HIS A 32 0.31 17.62 12.91
C HIS A 32 -0.96 18.39 12.58
N ALA A 33 -1.14 19.39 13.44
CA ALA A 33 -2.06 20.51 13.48
C ALA A 33 -2.74 20.95 12.16
N ASN A 34 -3.99 21.37 12.39
CA ASN A 34 -4.78 22.26 11.57
C ASN A 34 -3.98 23.52 11.17
N HIS A 35 -3.77 23.72 9.87
CA HIS A 35 -3.32 24.98 9.29
C HIS A 35 -4.34 25.42 8.24
N GLN A 36 -5.23 26.31 8.64
CA GLN A 36 -5.99 27.17 7.75
C GLN A 36 -5.00 28.16 7.09
N ALA A 37 -4.59 27.90 5.85
CA ALA A 37 -3.87 28.88 5.05
C ALA A 37 -4.22 28.67 3.57
N MET A 38 -4.80 29.72 2.97
CA MET A 38 -5.00 29.81 1.53
C MET A 38 -3.64 29.69 0.82
N GLY A 39 -3.49 28.72 -0.09
CA GLY A 39 -2.28 28.58 -0.89
C GLY A 39 -2.08 27.15 -1.38
N HIS A 40 -2.27 26.95 -2.68
CA HIS A 40 -1.86 25.80 -3.50
C HIS A 40 -1.36 24.57 -2.73
N ALA A 41 -2.29 23.64 -2.47
CA ALA A 41 -2.05 22.39 -1.77
C ALA A 41 -0.90 21.60 -2.41
N GLY A 42 0.29 21.71 -1.82
CA GLY A 42 1.46 20.92 -2.14
C GLY A 42 1.28 19.48 -1.68
N TYR A 43 0.53 18.70 -2.45
CA TYR A 43 0.68 17.25 -2.43
C TYR A 43 2.13 16.96 -2.86
N GLY A 44 2.87 16.15 -2.11
CA GLY A 44 4.30 15.89 -2.36
C GLY A 44 4.58 15.49 -3.82
N THR A 45 5.85 15.56 -4.25
CA THR A 45 6.31 15.33 -5.64
C THR A 45 5.37 14.39 -6.43
N GLY A 46 4.55 14.98 -7.31
CA GLY A 46 3.63 14.25 -8.18
C GLY A 46 2.19 14.07 -7.70
N GLY A 47 1.69 14.82 -6.71
CA GLY A 47 0.27 14.73 -6.30
C GLY A 47 0.00 13.69 -5.21
N CYS A 48 1.03 13.06 -4.66
CA CYS A 48 0.88 12.00 -3.66
C CYS A 48 0.68 12.55 -2.24
N PRO A 49 -0.12 11.88 -1.39
CA PRO A 49 -0.18 12.19 0.03
C PRO A 49 1.22 12.16 0.70
N PRO A 50 1.48 13.06 1.68
CA PRO A 50 2.73 13.05 2.44
C PRO A 50 2.90 11.69 3.14
N GLY A 51 4.01 11.00 2.86
CA GLY A 51 4.30 9.63 3.32
C GLY A 51 4.39 8.60 2.18
N LEU A 52 3.53 8.74 1.17
CA LEU A 52 3.54 7.90 -0.03
C LEU A 52 4.47 8.46 -1.12
N ALA A 53 4.56 9.79 -1.23
CA ALA A 53 5.48 10.46 -2.15
C ALA A 53 6.94 10.00 -1.99
N LYS A 54 7.38 9.75 -0.74
CA LYS A 54 8.76 9.36 -0.41
C LYS A 54 9.11 7.91 -0.80
N LYS A 55 8.10 7.10 -1.15
CA LYS A 55 8.28 5.71 -1.60
C LYS A 55 8.46 5.60 -3.11
N ASN A 56 8.19 6.67 -3.86
CA ASN A 56 8.36 6.73 -5.32
C ASN A 56 7.68 5.56 -6.07
N ASN A 57 6.59 5.02 -5.51
CA ASN A 57 5.90 3.83 -6.01
C ASN A 57 4.51 4.14 -6.60
N GLY A 58 4.30 5.38 -7.07
CA GLY A 58 3.04 5.78 -7.70
C GLY A 58 1.92 6.19 -6.73
N CYS A 59 2.24 6.62 -5.51
CA CYS A 59 1.24 6.90 -4.46
C CYS A 59 0.47 5.64 -4.01
N LEU A 60 1.15 4.50 -3.91
CA LEU A 60 0.54 3.24 -3.47
C LEU A 60 0.99 2.83 -2.05
N PRO A 61 0.12 2.23 -1.22
CA PRO A 61 0.53 1.59 0.02
C PRO A 61 1.61 0.51 -0.24
N PRO A 62 2.66 0.41 0.60
CA PRO A 62 3.81 -0.44 0.32
C PRO A 62 3.49 -1.95 0.23
N GLY A 63 2.44 -2.41 0.92
CA GLY A 63 1.99 -3.81 0.82
C GLY A 63 1.28 -4.13 -0.51
N GLN A 64 0.61 -3.13 -1.10
CA GLN A 64 -0.05 -3.27 -2.40
C GLN A 64 0.94 -3.14 -3.54
N ALA A 65 1.87 -2.17 -3.44
CA ALA A 65 2.90 -1.94 -4.47
C ALA A 65 3.72 -3.20 -4.80
N LYS A 66 4.00 -4.06 -3.81
CA LYS A 66 4.75 -5.32 -4.04
C LYS A 66 4.02 -6.35 -4.91
N LYS A 67 2.70 -6.26 -5.03
CA LYS A 67 1.87 -7.21 -5.78
C LYS A 67 1.55 -6.74 -7.21
N LEU A 68 1.92 -5.51 -7.52
CA LEU A 68 1.58 -4.82 -8.75
C LEU A 68 2.79 -4.77 -9.67
N TYR A 69 2.53 -4.55 -10.96
CA TYR A 69 3.62 -4.24 -11.88
C TYR A 69 4.23 -2.89 -11.51
N ASN A 70 5.56 -2.85 -11.41
CA ASN A 70 6.25 -1.67 -10.91
C ASN A 70 6.34 -0.59 -12.00
N VAL A 71 6.42 0.66 -11.55
CA VAL A 71 6.78 1.79 -12.41
C VAL A 71 8.14 1.51 -13.07
N GLY A 72 8.25 1.78 -14.37
CA GLY A 72 9.42 1.49 -15.19
C GLY A 72 9.45 0.07 -15.79
N GLN A 73 8.53 -0.82 -15.40
CA GLN A 73 8.37 -2.11 -16.07
C GLN A 73 7.42 -2.01 -17.27
N ARG A 74 7.61 -2.89 -18.25
CA ARG A 74 6.67 -3.01 -19.36
C ARG A 74 5.43 -3.76 -18.89
N LEU A 75 4.26 -3.17 -19.09
CA LEU A 75 2.99 -3.84 -18.81
C LEU A 75 2.73 -4.91 -19.89
N PRO A 76 2.38 -6.15 -19.52
CA PRO A 76 1.97 -7.15 -20.50
C PRO A 76 0.74 -6.65 -21.27
N GLY A 77 0.74 -6.81 -22.60
CA GLY A 77 -0.38 -6.34 -23.43
C GLY A 77 -1.71 -7.05 -23.15
N SER A 78 -1.66 -8.22 -22.53
CA SER A 78 -2.82 -9.00 -22.07
C SER A 78 -3.29 -8.66 -20.65
N TYR A 79 -2.60 -7.77 -19.94
CA TYR A 79 -2.95 -7.44 -18.56
C TYR A 79 -4.10 -6.43 -18.50
N GLY A 80 -5.15 -6.79 -17.76
CA GLY A 80 -6.26 -5.91 -17.46
C GLY A 80 -7.09 -5.50 -18.69
N GLN A 81 -7.99 -4.55 -18.48
CA GLN A 81 -8.82 -3.96 -19.52
C GLN A 81 -8.26 -2.61 -19.94
N MET A 82 -8.04 -2.42 -21.25
CA MET A 82 -7.65 -1.11 -21.76
C MET A 82 -8.81 -0.12 -21.60
N TRP A 83 -8.54 0.99 -20.95
CA TRP A 83 -9.47 2.10 -20.77
C TRP A 83 -9.03 3.29 -21.61
N SER A 84 -10.00 3.98 -22.18
CA SER A 84 -9.81 5.31 -22.76
C SER A 84 -9.72 6.35 -21.64
N TYR A 85 -9.10 7.50 -21.95
CA TYR A 85 -8.94 8.60 -21.00
C TYR A 85 -10.25 8.97 -20.26
N ASN A 86 -11.35 9.05 -21.00
CA ASN A 86 -12.66 9.43 -20.44
C ASN A 86 -13.30 8.37 -19.54
N GLN A 87 -12.84 7.11 -19.59
CA GLN A 87 -13.32 6.05 -18.70
C GLN A 87 -12.69 6.14 -17.31
N VAL A 88 -11.57 6.85 -17.18
CA VAL A 88 -10.99 7.12 -15.86
C VAL A 88 -11.85 8.18 -15.15
N PRO A 89 -12.30 7.93 -13.91
CA PRO A 89 -13.03 8.91 -13.11
C PRO A 89 -12.33 10.28 -13.05
N TYR A 90 -13.13 11.36 -13.09
CA TYR A 90 -12.60 12.73 -13.19
C TYR A 90 -11.74 13.11 -11.97
N ASP A 91 -12.14 12.66 -10.78
CA ASP A 91 -11.40 12.87 -9.54
C ASP A 91 -9.99 12.29 -9.63
N LEU A 92 -9.84 11.05 -10.11
CA LEU A 92 -8.53 10.42 -10.31
C LEU A 92 -7.71 11.15 -11.36
N ARG A 93 -8.34 11.54 -12.49
CA ARG A 93 -7.65 12.30 -13.55
C ARG A 93 -7.09 13.61 -13.04
N SER A 94 -7.89 14.35 -12.29
CA SER A 94 -7.52 15.65 -11.72
C SER A 94 -6.46 15.50 -10.63
N ARG A 95 -6.63 14.57 -9.67
CA ARG A 95 -5.70 14.39 -8.55
C ARG A 95 -4.32 13.92 -8.98
N TYR A 96 -4.26 13.03 -9.97
CA TYR A 96 -3.02 12.36 -10.37
C TYR A 96 -2.44 12.87 -11.69
N GLY A 97 -3.05 13.90 -12.31
CA GLY A 97 -2.53 14.54 -13.51
C GLY A 97 -2.48 13.58 -14.71
N PHE A 98 -3.57 12.87 -14.96
CA PHE A 98 -3.66 11.95 -16.09
C PHE A 98 -3.76 12.73 -17.41
N ASP A 99 -3.03 12.25 -18.41
CA ASP A 99 -2.88 12.88 -19.73
C ASP A 99 -3.64 12.08 -20.81
N PRO A 100 -4.39 12.73 -21.71
CA PRO A 100 -5.13 12.03 -22.78
C PRO A 100 -4.24 11.35 -23.82
N GLY A 101 -2.94 11.68 -23.89
CA GLY A 101 -1.95 11.05 -24.75
C GLY A 101 -1.33 9.78 -24.19
N ASP A 102 -1.56 9.44 -22.92
CA ASP A 102 -1.14 8.16 -22.34
C ASP A 102 -2.22 7.08 -22.52
N ARG A 103 -1.83 5.82 -22.34
CA ARG A 103 -2.76 4.68 -22.35
C ARG A 103 -3.04 4.21 -20.92
N TYR A 104 -4.27 3.78 -20.68
CA TYR A 104 -4.72 3.34 -19.36
C TYR A 104 -5.14 1.89 -19.38
N TYR A 105 -4.72 1.14 -18.36
CA TYR A 105 -5.14 -0.24 -18.13
C TYR A 105 -5.72 -0.37 -16.73
N TYR A 106 -6.91 -0.92 -16.63
CA TYR A 106 -7.56 -1.22 -15.37
C TYR A 106 -7.43 -2.71 -15.05
N GLY A 107 -6.97 -3.02 -13.84
CA GLY A 107 -6.87 -4.40 -13.36
C GLY A 107 -6.70 -4.44 -11.86
N ASP A 108 -7.36 -5.40 -11.19
CA ASP A 108 -7.27 -5.64 -9.75
C ASP A 108 -7.58 -4.41 -8.87
N GLY A 109 -8.44 -3.52 -9.36
CA GLY A 109 -8.79 -2.27 -8.65
C GLY A 109 -7.73 -1.16 -8.78
N TYR A 110 -6.80 -1.27 -9.74
CA TYR A 110 -5.79 -0.26 -10.03
C TYR A 110 -5.89 0.22 -11.47
N VAL A 111 -5.55 1.49 -11.69
CA VAL A 111 -5.33 2.06 -13.02
C VAL A 111 -3.84 2.25 -13.24
N TYR A 112 -3.34 1.62 -14.29
CA TYR A 112 -1.97 1.74 -14.78
C TYR A 112 -1.94 2.74 -15.92
N ARG A 113 -1.20 3.83 -15.72
CA ARG A 113 -0.84 4.76 -16.78
C ARG A 113 0.43 4.26 -17.44
N VAL A 114 0.37 4.01 -18.75
CA VAL A 114 1.50 3.52 -19.53
C VAL A 114 1.81 4.44 -20.70
N ASP A 115 3.08 4.50 -21.06
CA ASP A 115 3.51 5.14 -22.30
C ASP A 115 2.97 4.33 -23.50
N PRO A 116 2.26 4.94 -24.45
CA PRO A 116 1.58 4.22 -25.53
C PRO A 116 2.55 3.61 -26.55
N LYS A 117 3.81 4.05 -26.62
CA LYS A 117 4.83 3.56 -27.56
C LYS A 117 5.60 2.39 -26.98
N THR A 118 6.03 2.53 -25.72
CA THR A 118 6.93 1.58 -25.04
C THR A 118 6.21 0.58 -24.14
N MET A 119 4.94 0.84 -23.81
CA MET A 119 4.15 0.09 -22.82
C MET A 119 4.77 0.11 -21.41
N LEU A 120 5.66 1.06 -21.14
CA LEU A 120 6.26 1.25 -19.81
C LEU A 120 5.26 1.88 -18.86
N ILE A 121 5.15 1.31 -17.67
CA ILE A 121 4.32 1.83 -16.60
C ILE A 121 4.96 3.10 -16.07
N ARG A 122 4.24 4.20 -16.16
CA ARG A 122 4.67 5.51 -15.65
C ARG A 122 4.12 5.78 -14.26
N GLN A 123 2.93 5.25 -13.97
CA GLN A 123 2.23 5.48 -12.71
C GLN A 123 1.18 4.39 -12.51
N VAL A 124 0.92 4.04 -11.25
CA VAL A 124 -0.11 3.09 -10.85
C VAL A 124 -0.90 3.71 -9.71
N VAL A 125 -2.22 3.83 -9.86
CA VAL A 125 -3.09 4.44 -8.84
C VAL A 125 -4.20 3.48 -8.46
N SER A 126 -4.68 3.54 -7.21
CA SER A 126 -5.86 2.77 -6.82
C SER A 126 -7.12 3.41 -7.38
N ALA A 127 -7.96 2.60 -8.02
CA ALA A 127 -9.28 2.99 -8.50
C ALA A 127 -10.36 2.91 -7.42
N LEU A 128 -10.04 2.35 -6.26
CA LEU A 128 -10.95 2.15 -5.13
C LEU A 128 -10.88 3.30 -4.12
N LEU A 129 -10.31 4.44 -4.49
CA LEU A 129 -10.36 5.65 -3.67
C LEU A 129 -11.81 6.18 -3.67
N ARG A 130 -12.61 5.69 -2.72
CA ARG A 130 -13.91 6.24 -2.35
C ARG A 130 -13.81 6.80 -0.94
#